data_AF-A0A3D9HLD2-F1
#
_entry.id   AF-A0A3D9HLD2-F1
#
_cell.length_a   1.000
_cell.length_b   1.000
_cell.length_c   1.000
_cell.angle_alpha   90.00
_cell.angle_beta   90.00
_cell.angle_gamma   90.00
#
_symmetry.space_group_name_H-M   'P 1'
#
loop_
_entity.id
_entity.type
_entity.pdbx_description
1 polymer ?
#
loop_
_entity_poly.entity_id
_entity_poly.type
_entity_poly.pdbx_seq_one_letter_code
_entity_poly.pdbx_strand_id
1 'polypeptide(L)'
;MELNKINKNESVFKTSKNVSFKLTELKMDVKDGILTIRIKAPLLKANNYAIDITNGVLTLKVMLAKIETSYGVFKKKPVFVESFLVLPNSNFNTLINTQYVDGGLYISVAEKNTTSLLSDELLTGVA
;
A
#
# COMPACT_ATOMS: atom_id res chain seq x y z
N MET A 1 49.34 -27.87 31.16
CA MET A 1 48.63 -27.72 29.87
C MET A 1 47.17 -27.51 30.20
N GLU A 2 46.71 -26.27 30.20
CA GLU A 2 45.30 -25.95 30.41
C GLU A 2 44.58 -25.89 29.06
N LEU A 3 43.50 -26.66 28.94
CA LEU A 3 42.62 -26.70 27.78
C LEU A 3 41.79 -25.40 27.73
N ASN A 4 42.12 -24.55 26.75
CA ASN A 4 41.31 -23.40 26.35
C ASN A 4 39.88 -23.85 26.03
N LYS A 5 38.94 -23.59 26.95
CA LYS A 5 37.50 -23.63 26.66
C LYS A 5 37.13 -22.34 25.93
N ILE A 6 37.33 -22.35 24.61
CA ILE A 6 36.72 -21.34 23.72
C ILE A 6 35.22 -21.55 23.81
N ASN A 7 34.56 -20.66 24.55
CA ASN A 7 33.12 -20.63 24.68
C ASN A 7 32.54 -20.18 23.33
N LYS A 8 32.32 -21.15 22.44
CA LYS A 8 31.60 -21.00 21.17
C LYS A 8 30.14 -20.63 21.45
N ASN A 9 29.88 -19.39 21.81
CA ASN A 9 28.57 -18.78 21.56
C ASN A 9 28.56 -18.28 20.11
N GLU A 10 28.74 -19.23 19.19
CA GLU A 10 28.47 -19.07 17.77
C GLU A 10 26.97 -18.82 17.58
N SER A 11 26.68 -17.59 17.15
CA SER A 11 25.57 -17.24 16.26
C SER A 11 24.22 -17.91 16.51
N VAL A 12 23.34 -17.21 17.21
CA VAL A 12 21.92 -17.22 16.81
C VAL A 12 21.52 -15.77 16.51
N PHE A 13 22.14 -15.19 15.49
CA PHE A 13 21.49 -14.14 14.73
C PHE A 13 20.25 -14.79 14.10
N LYS A 14 19.12 -14.73 14.80
CA LYS A 14 17.82 -14.98 14.20
C LYS A 14 17.70 -13.95 13.08
N THR A 15 18.02 -14.37 11.86
CA THR A 15 17.71 -13.63 10.63
C THR A 15 16.25 -13.25 10.76
N SER A 16 16.02 -11.95 11.01
CA SER A 16 14.66 -11.44 11.17
C SER A 16 13.91 -11.84 9.92
N LYS A 17 12.92 -12.74 10.08
CA LYS A 17 12.05 -13.21 9.01
C LYS A 17 11.70 -12.00 8.16
N ASN A 18 12.20 -11.92 6.93
CA ASN A 18 11.87 -10.81 6.04
C ASN A 18 10.34 -10.83 5.93
N VAL A 19 9.69 -9.85 6.54
CA VAL A 19 8.24 -9.73 6.52
C VAL A 19 7.92 -9.16 5.15
N SER A 20 7.98 -10.01 4.13
CA SER A 20 7.48 -9.69 2.80
C SER A 20 6.01 -9.31 2.97
N PHE A 21 5.61 -8.15 2.47
CA PHE A 21 4.18 -7.81 2.41
C PHE A 21 3.51 -8.84 1.51
N LYS A 22 2.64 -9.67 2.10
CA LYS A 22 1.91 -10.72 1.38
C LYS A 22 0.47 -10.28 1.24
N LEU A 23 0.04 -10.11 -0.01
CA LEU A 23 -1.36 -9.97 -0.37
C LEU A 23 -2.09 -11.29 -0.08
N THR A 24 -3.20 -11.22 0.62
CA THR A 24 -4.10 -12.35 0.85
C THR A 24 -5.33 -12.30 -0.06
N GLU A 25 -5.72 -11.11 -0.51
CA GLU A 25 -6.79 -10.92 -1.49
C GLU A 25 -6.45 -9.71 -2.36
N LEU A 26 -6.63 -9.87 -3.67
CA LEU A 26 -6.68 -8.78 -4.64
C LEU A 26 -7.88 -9.04 -5.55
N LYS A 27 -8.84 -8.11 -5.55
CA LYS A 27 -9.95 -8.10 -6.51
C LYS A 27 -9.99 -6.76 -7.22
N MET A 28 -10.23 -6.79 -8.51
CA MET A 28 -10.38 -5.60 -9.34
C MET A 28 -11.64 -5.78 -10.18
N ASP A 29 -12.47 -4.75 -10.22
CA ASP A 29 -13.68 -4.72 -11.04
C ASP A 29 -13.85 -3.34 -11.66
N VAL A 30 -14.24 -3.29 -12.93
CA VAL A 30 -14.44 -2.05 -13.67
C VAL A 30 -15.91 -1.92 -14.00
N LYS A 31 -16.53 -0.85 -13.51
CA LYS A 31 -17.93 -0.55 -13.77
C LYS A 31 -18.09 0.95 -14.01
N ASP A 32 -18.78 1.31 -15.09
CA ASP A 32 -19.12 2.69 -15.44
C ASP A 32 -17.89 3.65 -15.45
N GLY A 33 -16.73 3.18 -15.93
CA GLY A 33 -15.49 3.97 -15.98
C GLY A 33 -14.80 4.16 -14.62
N ILE A 34 -15.24 3.45 -13.58
CA ILE A 34 -14.63 3.42 -12.26
C ILE A 34 -14.02 2.05 -12.03
N LEU A 35 -12.70 2.03 -11.76
CA LEU A 35 -11.99 0.85 -11.29
C LEU A 35 -12.12 0.77 -9.77
N THR A 36 -12.72 -0.30 -9.28
CA THR A 36 -12.76 -0.64 -7.86
C THR A 36 -11.73 -1.73 -7.57
N ILE A 37 -10.92 -1.50 -6.54
CA ILE A 37 -9.84 -2.40 -6.12
C ILE A 37 -10.06 -2.75 -4.65
N ARG A 38 -10.09 -4.04 -4.34
CA ARG A 38 -10.12 -4.55 -2.97
C ARG A 38 -8.82 -5.27 -2.65
N ILE A 39 -8.13 -4.80 -1.63
CA ILE A 39 -6.86 -5.35 -1.15
C ILE A 39 -7.03 -5.86 0.28
N LYS A 40 -6.59 -7.09 0.54
CA LYS A 40 -6.37 -7.59 1.91
C LYS A 40 -4.94 -8.02 2.11
N ALA A 41 -4.38 -7.66 3.25
CA ALA A 41 -3.07 -8.11 3.69
C ALA A 41 -3.01 -8.16 5.23
N PRO A 42 -2.26 -9.09 5.86
CA PRO A 42 -2.24 -9.29 7.32
C PRO A 42 -1.74 -8.10 8.15
N LEU A 43 -1.13 -7.11 7.50
CA LEU A 43 -0.52 -5.94 8.14
C LEU A 43 -1.19 -4.62 7.74
N LEU A 44 -2.22 -4.69 6.90
CA LEU A 44 -3.01 -3.55 6.50
C LEU A 44 -4.09 -3.30 7.56
N LYS A 45 -4.21 -2.05 8.02
CA LYS A 45 -5.16 -1.62 9.05
C LYS A 45 -5.66 -0.22 8.71
N ALA A 46 -6.74 0.21 9.35
CA ALA A 46 -7.15 1.60 9.27
C ALA A 46 -5.98 2.53 9.66
N ASN A 47 -5.80 3.61 8.89
CA ASN A 47 -4.84 4.70 9.14
C ASN A 47 -3.36 4.32 9.09
N ASN A 48 -2.99 3.12 8.62
CA ASN A 48 -1.59 2.72 8.50
C ASN A 48 -1.08 2.66 7.06
N TYR A 49 -1.80 3.27 6.13
CA TYR A 49 -1.48 3.24 4.71
C TYR A 49 -1.58 4.61 4.06
N ALA A 50 -0.88 4.76 2.94
CA ALA A 50 -1.05 5.83 1.96
C ALA A 50 -1.10 5.22 0.57
N ILE A 51 -1.89 5.81 -0.32
CA ILE A 51 -2.04 5.36 -1.71
C ILE A 51 -1.68 6.52 -2.62
N ASP A 52 -0.89 6.22 -3.63
CA ASP A 52 -0.63 7.11 -4.75
C ASP A 52 -0.93 6.38 -6.07
N ILE A 53 -1.34 7.12 -7.09
CA ILE A 53 -1.59 6.57 -8.42
C ILE A 53 -0.91 7.46 -9.44
N THR A 54 0.09 6.91 -10.12
CA THR A 54 0.87 7.63 -11.12
C THR A 54 1.09 6.73 -12.32
N ASN A 55 0.73 7.23 -13.51
CA ASN A 55 0.94 6.55 -14.80
C ASN A 55 0.37 5.12 -14.85
N GLY A 56 -0.82 4.92 -14.29
CA GLY A 56 -1.43 3.58 -14.26
C GLY A 56 -0.81 2.61 -13.26
N VAL A 57 0.03 3.09 -12.35
CA VAL A 57 0.61 2.29 -11.28
C VAL A 57 0.08 2.81 -9.95
N LEU A 58 -0.58 1.92 -9.22
CA LEU A 58 -0.98 2.17 -7.84
C LEU A 58 0.17 1.80 -6.91
N THR A 59 0.62 2.75 -6.12
CA THR A 59 1.62 2.57 -5.07
C THR A 59 0.92 2.56 -3.71
N LEU A 60 0.92 1.41 -3.05
CA LEU A 60 0.44 1.24 -1.68
C LEU A 60 1.63 1.30 -0.72
N LYS A 61 1.65 2.31 0.15
CA LYS A 61 2.64 2.46 1.22
C LYS A 61 2.00 2.07 2.54
N VAL A 62 2.62 1.18 3.30
CA VAL A 62 2.13 0.71 4.60
C VAL A 62 3.15 1.04 5.68
N MET A 63 2.71 1.73 6.72
CA MET A 63 3.49 2.12 7.88
C MET A 63 3.24 1.13 9.01
N LEU A 64 4.30 0.51 9.49
CA LEU A 64 4.28 -0.50 10.55
C LEU A 64 5.20 -0.08 11.69
N ALA A 65 4.95 -0.63 12.86
CA ALA A 65 5.87 -0.53 13.98
C ALA A 65 6.42 -1.90 14.30
N LYS A 66 7.74 -2.07 14.17
CA LYS A 66 8.45 -3.26 14.63
C LYS A 66 8.82 -3.05 16.10
N ILE A 67 8.41 -3.99 16.94
CA ILE A 67 8.78 -4.01 18.35
C ILE A 67 9.94 -4.98 18.50
N GLU A 68 11.06 -4.47 19.00
CA GLU A 68 12.25 -5.26 19.34
C GLU A 68 12.41 -5.26 20.86
N THR A 69 12.52 -6.44 21.45
CA THR A 69 12.78 -6.60 22.88
C THR A 69 14.16 -7.20 23.07
N SER A 70 15.03 -6.49 23.78
CA SER A 70 16.40 -6.93 24.09
C SER A 70 16.72 -6.56 25.53
N TYR A 71 17.08 -7.55 26.36
CA TYR A 71 17.44 -7.36 27.77
C TYR A 71 16.41 -6.57 28.58
N GLY A 72 15.12 -6.84 28.39
CA GLY A 72 14.03 -6.15 29.09
C GLY A 72 13.69 -4.74 28.56
N VAL A 73 14.44 -4.22 27.58
CA VAL A 73 14.17 -2.93 26.94
C VAL A 73 13.31 -3.13 25.68
N PHE A 74 12.19 -2.41 25.61
CA PHE A 74 11.33 -2.35 24.42
C PHE A 74 11.76 -1.20 23.52
N LYS A 75 12.09 -1.49 22.26
CA LYS A 75 12.35 -0.49 21.23
C LYS A 75 11.34 -0.63 20.11
N LYS A 76 10.64 0.47 19.79
CA LYS A 76 9.69 0.55 18.68
C LYS A 76 10.35 1.26 17.51
N LYS A 77 10.49 0.59 16.37
CA LYS A 77 11.07 1.15 15.15
C LYS A 77 9.99 1.24 14.06
N PRO A 78 9.87 2.38 13.36
CA PRO A 78 9.00 2.45 12.19
C PRO A 78 9.56 1.56 11.07
N VAL A 79 8.68 0.87 10.36
CA VAL A 79 8.99 0.07 9.18
C VAL A 79 8.02 0.48 8.09
N PHE A 80 8.54 0.77 6.91
CA PHE A 80 7.76 1.16 5.74
C PHE A 80 7.81 0.03 4.73
N VAL A 81 6.66 -0.33 4.18
CA VAL A 81 6.58 -1.27 3.08
C VAL A 81 5.85 -0.62 1.94
N GLU A 82 6.44 -0.68 0.74
CA GLU A 82 5.81 -0.20 -0.48
C GLU A 82 5.45 -1.41 -1.35
N SER A 83 4.32 -1.31 -2.03
CA SER A 83 3.83 -2.32 -2.97
C SER A 83 3.26 -1.64 -4.19
N PHE A 84 3.58 -2.19 -5.35
CA PHE A 84 3.21 -1.63 -6.64
C PHE A 84 2.22 -2.56 -7.32
N LEU A 85 1.14 -1.99 -7.83
CA LEU A 85 0.11 -2.69 -8.59
C LEU A 85 -0.06 -1.96 -9.92
N VAL A 86 0.23 -2.67 -11.01
CA VAL A 86 -0.08 -2.18 -12.36
C VAL A 86 -1.59 -2.28 -12.57
N LEU A 87 -2.21 -1.15 -12.91
CA LEU A 87 -3.65 -1.09 -13.17
C LEU A 87 -3.96 -1.64 -14.57
N PRO A 88 -5.19 -2.11 -14.83
CA PRO A 88 -5.57 -2.68 -16.13
C PRO A 88 -5.42 -1.70 -17.31
N ASN A 89 -5.47 -0.39 -17.04
CA ASN A 89 -5.30 0.67 -18.04
C ASN A 89 -4.59 1.86 -17.38
N SER A 90 -3.64 2.46 -18.10
CA SER A 90 -2.92 3.66 -17.66
C SER A 90 -3.79 4.91 -17.51
N ASN A 91 -4.98 4.89 -18.10
CA ASN A 91 -5.96 5.98 -17.97
C ASN A 91 -6.51 6.10 -16.55
N PHE A 92 -6.55 5.01 -15.76
CA PHE A 92 -6.97 5.07 -14.36
C PHE A 92 -5.90 5.77 -13.52
N ASN A 93 -6.09 7.07 -13.30
CA ASN A 93 -5.09 7.90 -12.63
C ASN A 93 -5.67 8.90 -11.63
N THR A 94 -6.99 8.94 -11.48
CA THR A 94 -7.67 9.84 -10.55
C THR A 94 -8.18 9.05 -9.36
N LEU A 95 -7.55 9.19 -8.20
CA LEU A 95 -8.00 8.56 -6.97
C LEU A 95 -9.29 9.25 -6.47
N ILE A 96 -10.39 8.51 -6.42
CA ILE A 96 -11.70 9.02 -5.97
C ILE A 96 -11.86 8.85 -4.46
N ASN A 97 -11.61 7.63 -3.97
CA ASN A 97 -11.85 7.28 -2.58
C ASN A 97 -10.95 6.12 -2.13
N THR A 98 -10.64 6.11 -0.83
CA THR A 98 -9.93 5.03 -0.15
C THR A 98 -10.58 4.77 1.20
N GLN A 99 -11.03 3.54 1.44
CA GLN A 99 -11.68 3.18 2.70
C GLN A 99 -11.22 1.81 3.18
N TYR A 100 -10.88 1.72 4.47
CA TYR A 100 -10.64 0.44 5.12
C TYR A 100 -11.91 0.00 5.86
N VAL A 101 -12.52 -1.11 5.43
CA VAL A 101 -13.74 -1.69 6.01
C VAL A 101 -13.68 -3.22 5.89
N ASP A 102 -14.27 -3.94 6.85
CA ASP A 102 -14.34 -5.41 6.83
C ASP A 102 -13.00 -6.13 6.58
N GLY A 103 -11.92 -5.60 7.16
CA GLY A 103 -10.59 -6.18 7.03
C GLY A 103 -9.94 -6.01 5.65
N GLY A 104 -10.49 -5.15 4.79
CA GLY A 104 -9.97 -4.87 3.46
C GLY A 104 -9.90 -3.37 3.15
N LEU A 105 -8.96 -3.01 2.30
CA LEU A 105 -8.82 -1.68 1.73
C LEU A 105 -9.52 -1.65 0.38
N TYR A 106 -10.48 -0.74 0.26
CA TYR A 106 -11.26 -0.47 -0.94
C TYR A 106 -10.77 0.84 -1.54
N ILE A 107 -10.45 0.80 -2.83
CA ILE A 107 -9.87 1.91 -3.57
C ILE A 107 -10.71 2.09 -4.82
N SER A 108 -11.18 3.31 -5.06
CA SER A 108 -11.91 3.68 -6.27
C SER A 108 -11.09 4.65 -7.10
N VAL A 109 -10.89 4.32 -8.37
CA VAL A 109 -10.05 5.07 -9.31
C VAL A 109 -10.84 5.38 -10.57
N ALA A 110 -10.88 6.64 -10.98
CA ALA A 110 -11.47 7.07 -12.24
C ALA A 110 -10.41 7.20 -13.34
N GLU A 111 -10.86 7.11 -14.58
CA GLU A 111 -10.05 7.47 -15.72
C GLU A 111 -9.75 8.99 -15.75
N LYS A 112 -8.58 9.36 -16.28
CA LYS A 112 -8.11 10.74 -16.42
C LYS A 112 -8.95 11.57 -17.42
N ASN A 113 -9.79 10.92 -18.23
CA ASN A 113 -10.50 11.55 -19.36
C ASN A 113 -12.03 11.55 -19.21
N THR A 114 -12.57 12.08 -18.11
CA THR A 114 -14.00 12.39 -17.98
C THR A 114 -14.28 13.86 -17.65
N THR A 115 -13.50 14.76 -18.25
CA THR A 115 -13.87 16.20 -18.34
C THR A 115 -13.57 16.73 -19.72
N SER A 116 -14.54 16.57 -20.63
CA SER A 116 -14.72 17.45 -21.80
C SER A 116 -16.11 17.26 -22.43
N LEU A 117 -17.19 17.31 -21.65
CA LEU A 117 -18.56 17.33 -22.19
C LEU A 117 -19.52 18.24 -21.42
N LEU A 118 -19.01 19.20 -20.64
CA LEU A 118 -19.82 20.31 -20.11
C LEU A 118 -19.24 21.62 -20.62
N SER A 119 -19.61 21.91 -21.87
CA SER A 119 -20.06 23.22 -22.36
C SER A 119 -19.33 24.48 -21.84
N ASP A 120 -18.30 24.91 -22.57
CA ASP A 120 -17.84 26.32 -22.56
C ASP A 120 -18.16 27.05 -23.88
N GLU A 121 -18.83 26.40 -24.85
CA GLU A 121 -19.16 27.00 -26.15
C GLU A 121 -20.62 27.49 -26.28
N LEU A 122 -21.31 27.75 -25.16
CA LEU A 122 -22.67 28.29 -25.19
C LEU A 122 -22.82 29.57 -24.37
N LEU A 123 -21.88 30.51 -24.55
CA LEU A 123 -22.10 31.94 -24.28
C LEU A 123 -21.49 32.79 -25.41
N THR A 124 -21.81 32.46 -26.66
CA THR A 124 -21.86 33.47 -27.72
C THR A 124 -23.10 34.32 -27.53
N GLY A 125 -22.91 35.62 -27.30
CA GLY A 125 -23.85 36.66 -27.71
C GLY A 125 -24.85 37.16 -26.66
N VAL A 126 -24.60 38.37 -26.15
CA VAL A 126 -25.54 39.48 -26.34
C VAL A 126 -24.70 40.73 -26.64
N ALA A 127 -25.15 41.45 -27.66
CA ALA A 127 -24.59 42.70 -28.18
C ALA A 127 -24.68 43.88 -27.20
#